data_AF-A0A9N9I8N5-F1
#
_entry.id   AF-A0A9N9I8N5-F1
#
_cell.length_a   1.000
_cell.length_b   1.000
_cell.length_c   1.000
_cell.angle_alpha   90.00
_cell.angle_beta   90.00
_cell.angle_gamma   90.00
#
_symmetry.space_group_name_H-M   'P 1'
#
loop_
_entity.id
_entity.type
_entity.pdbx_description
1 polymer ?
#
loop_
_entity_poly.entity_id
_entity_poly.type
_entity_poly.pdbx_seq_one_letter_code
_entity_poly.pdbx_strand_id
1 'polypeptide(L)'
;MVSEKKKRVLLPPPGLDLANPPKDSLVEDLRYALEHAKELFADIAWEFTSALTPTTIYAHKAILYARSSRSFKERFLKNKDTNAQSVRSMRLSNPDPISVKTDTDPFFFKQELKFFYTGEEGSEEFLAAVDTTDELEQQKLKEDLLYMYKSKLYTDVELVLEFNEDNLDIIEEDDEDIFKPIAIRAHRFMLSTRSEYFRRMLVSDFIEARTASISLDASIFNSTSINLILSFIYTGNLSYNQKPLTLEMCEWVWIGADFLNIKILCDEIIYRIATKLHYFTCVCGDCQMFIPKVASFAKEHDVESLWKGCLYVLSHGFESMWPHKEFANLDEDTREEVLMTLLSTIQCSNIVSIFK
;
A
#
# COMPACT_ATOMS: atom_id res chain seq x y z
N MET A 1 26.18 -37.67 -0.57
CA MET A 1 24.82 -37.94 -0.03
C MET A 1 24.42 -36.75 0.80
N VAL A 2 23.58 -35.88 0.25
CA VAL A 2 23.06 -34.70 0.94
C VAL A 2 22.06 -35.22 1.96
N SER A 3 22.39 -35.07 3.25
CA SER A 3 21.46 -35.36 4.34
C SER A 3 20.27 -34.41 4.20
N GLU A 4 19.14 -34.95 3.77
CA GLU A 4 17.84 -34.29 3.94
C GLU A 4 17.65 -34.07 5.44
N LYS A 5 18.05 -32.89 5.94
CA LYS A 5 17.70 -32.44 7.28
C LYS A 5 16.18 -32.52 7.35
N LYS A 6 15.65 -33.50 8.09
CA LYS A 6 14.22 -33.58 8.45
C LYS A 6 13.78 -32.16 8.82
N LYS A 7 12.84 -31.60 8.04
CA LYS A 7 12.22 -30.33 8.42
C LYS A 7 11.74 -30.50 9.86
N ARG A 8 12.27 -29.69 10.78
CA ARG A 8 11.81 -29.66 12.17
C ARG A 8 10.50 -28.88 12.15
N VAL A 9 9.41 -29.62 11.94
CA VAL A 9 8.06 -29.10 11.74
C VAL A 9 7.34 -29.08 13.09
N LEU A 10 6.78 -27.92 13.44
CA LEU A 10 5.84 -27.77 14.54
C LEU A 10 4.41 -27.95 14.03
N LEU A 11 3.48 -28.29 14.90
CA LEU A 11 2.05 -28.21 14.56
C LEU A 11 1.67 -26.76 14.26
N PRO A 12 0.64 -26.49 13.43
CA PRO A 12 0.15 -25.14 13.23
C PRO A 12 -0.30 -24.49 14.55
N PRO A 13 0.03 -23.20 14.79
CA PRO A 13 -0.44 -22.48 15.97
C PRO A 13 -1.98 -22.43 16.02
N PRO A 14 -2.61 -22.76 17.16
CA PRO A 14 -4.05 -22.79 17.27
C PRO A 14 -4.65 -21.38 17.15
N GLY A 15 -5.70 -21.24 16.34
CA GLY A 15 -6.46 -19.99 16.19
C GLY A 15 -5.77 -18.89 15.38
N LEU A 16 -4.67 -19.21 14.68
CA LEU A 16 -3.95 -18.27 13.82
C LEU A 16 -4.20 -18.60 12.33
N ASP A 17 -5.01 -17.79 11.66
CA ASP A 17 -5.25 -17.91 10.21
C ASP A 17 -4.49 -16.82 9.45
N LEU A 18 -3.25 -17.15 9.07
CA LEU A 18 -2.37 -16.29 8.26
C LEU A 18 -1.99 -16.93 6.92
N ALA A 19 -2.62 -18.06 6.56
CA ALA A 19 -2.28 -18.79 5.34
C ALA A 19 -2.97 -18.23 4.10
N ASN A 20 -4.04 -17.45 4.30
CA ASN A 20 -4.79 -16.83 3.21
C ASN A 20 -4.24 -15.43 2.93
N PRO A 21 -3.85 -15.13 1.67
CA PRO A 21 -3.45 -13.78 1.31
C PRO A 21 -4.64 -12.81 1.44
N PRO A 22 -4.42 -11.59 1.97
CA PRO A 22 -5.44 -10.55 1.96
C PRO A 22 -5.91 -10.26 0.53
N LYS A 23 -7.21 -10.02 0.38
CA LYS A 23 -7.76 -9.54 -0.89
C LYS A 23 -7.59 -8.03 -0.95
N ASP A 24 -6.93 -7.56 -2.01
CA ASP A 24 -6.89 -6.14 -2.32
C ASP A 24 -8.29 -5.62 -2.70
N SER A 25 -8.50 -4.31 -2.51
CA SER A 25 -9.75 -3.57 -2.75
C SER A 25 -9.60 -2.48 -3.83
N LEU A 26 -8.54 -2.52 -4.65
CA LEU A 26 -8.21 -1.44 -5.59
C LEU A 26 -9.39 -1.12 -6.53
N VAL A 27 -10.07 -2.12 -7.06
CA VAL A 27 -11.17 -1.90 -8.02
C VAL A 27 -12.36 -1.23 -7.34
N GLU A 28 -12.73 -1.70 -6.14
CA GLU A 28 -13.76 -1.12 -5.29
C GLU A 28 -13.46 0.33 -4.93
N ASP A 29 -12.20 0.60 -4.58
CA ASP A 29 -11.73 1.94 -4.23
C ASP A 29 -11.75 2.88 -5.45
N LEU A 30 -11.36 2.41 -6.64
CA LEU A 30 -11.46 3.20 -7.87
C LEU A 30 -12.91 3.45 -8.29
N ARG A 31 -13.80 2.48 -8.08
CA ARG A 31 -15.24 2.66 -8.28
C ARG A 31 -15.79 3.74 -7.35
N TYR A 32 -15.44 3.69 -6.06
CA TYR A 32 -15.78 4.72 -5.09
C TYR A 32 -15.22 6.09 -5.52
N ALA A 33 -13.97 6.15 -6.00
CA ALA A 33 -13.35 7.37 -6.49
C ALA A 33 -14.09 7.99 -7.69
N LEU A 34 -14.66 7.17 -8.58
CA LEU A 34 -15.48 7.66 -9.69
C LEU A 34 -16.86 8.16 -9.21
N GLU A 35 -17.50 7.41 -8.31
CA GLU A 35 -18.84 7.74 -7.80
C GLU A 35 -18.84 9.04 -6.97
N HIS A 36 -17.74 9.29 -6.26
CA HIS A 36 -17.52 10.46 -5.40
C HIS A 36 -16.47 11.42 -5.97
N ALA A 37 -16.28 11.43 -7.30
CA ALA A 37 -15.22 12.19 -7.93
C ALA A 37 -15.27 13.69 -7.59
N LYS A 38 -16.48 14.26 -7.45
CA LYS A 38 -16.65 15.67 -7.08
C LYS A 38 -16.05 15.99 -5.72
N GLU A 39 -16.29 15.13 -4.72
CA GLU A 39 -15.75 15.28 -3.37
C GLU A 39 -14.27 14.89 -3.29
N LEU A 40 -13.79 14.10 -4.24
CA LEU A 40 -12.44 13.54 -4.28
C LEU A 40 -11.54 14.22 -5.32
N PHE A 41 -11.56 15.56 -5.39
CA PHE A 41 -10.58 16.33 -6.17
C PHE A 41 -10.68 16.12 -7.70
N ALA A 42 -11.89 15.90 -8.23
CA ALA A 42 -12.11 15.92 -9.67
C ALA A 42 -11.64 17.24 -10.30
N ASP A 43 -10.95 17.13 -11.44
CA ASP A 43 -10.36 18.26 -12.15
C ASP A 43 -10.96 18.47 -13.55
N ILE A 44 -11.99 17.69 -13.89
CA ILE A 44 -12.81 17.83 -15.08
C ILE A 44 -14.26 17.40 -14.79
N ALA A 45 -15.20 18.09 -15.43
CA ALA A 45 -16.61 17.78 -15.39
C ALA A 45 -17.25 17.95 -16.77
N TRP A 46 -18.29 17.17 -17.07
CA TRP A 46 -19.09 17.34 -18.27
C TRP A 46 -20.54 17.68 -17.94
N GLU A 47 -21.05 18.76 -18.54
CA GLU A 47 -22.46 19.15 -18.53
C GLU A 47 -23.17 18.57 -19.76
N PHE A 48 -24.17 17.73 -19.54
CA PHE A 48 -24.85 17.01 -20.62
C PHE A 48 -26.08 17.76 -21.09
N THR A 49 -26.00 18.34 -22.30
CA THR A 49 -27.06 19.18 -22.87
C THR A 49 -28.24 18.37 -23.42
N SER A 50 -28.02 17.10 -23.73
CA SER A 50 -29.05 16.19 -24.25
C SER A 50 -29.85 15.48 -23.14
N ALA A 51 -29.46 15.64 -21.88
CA ALA A 51 -30.12 15.00 -20.75
C ALA A 51 -31.45 15.71 -20.40
N LEU A 52 -32.47 14.93 -20.04
CA LEU A 52 -33.78 15.46 -19.63
C LEU A 52 -33.71 16.30 -18.34
N THR A 53 -32.75 15.98 -17.48
CA THR A 53 -32.45 16.67 -16.23
C THR A 53 -31.02 17.21 -16.26
N PRO A 54 -30.72 18.35 -15.61
CA PRO A 54 -29.36 18.84 -15.47
C PRO A 54 -28.46 17.74 -14.90
N THR A 55 -27.57 17.23 -15.74
CA THR A 55 -26.69 16.11 -15.42
C THR A 55 -25.26 16.55 -15.61
N THR A 56 -24.45 16.41 -14.56
CA THR A 56 -23.02 16.68 -14.57
C THR A 56 -22.27 15.45 -14.09
N ILE A 57 -21.25 15.03 -14.84
CA ILE A 57 -20.39 13.89 -14.45
C ILE A 57 -18.98 14.42 -14.23
N TYR A 58 -18.40 14.07 -13.08
CA TYR A 58 -17.07 14.47 -12.65
C TYR A 58 -16.06 13.32 -12.85
N ALA A 59 -14.80 13.65 -13.13
CA ALA A 59 -13.73 12.66 -13.23
C ALA A 59 -12.34 13.28 -12.98
N HIS A 60 -11.31 12.43 -13.04
CA HIS A 60 -9.91 12.78 -12.89
C HIS A 60 -9.18 12.63 -14.23
N LYS A 61 -8.60 13.72 -14.76
CA LYS A 61 -7.81 13.72 -16.00
C LYS A 61 -6.65 12.73 -15.94
N ALA A 62 -6.06 12.52 -14.77
CA ALA A 62 -4.97 11.55 -14.57
C ALA A 62 -5.34 10.15 -15.10
N ILE A 63 -6.50 9.61 -14.69
CA ILE A 63 -6.99 8.30 -15.13
C ILE A 63 -7.33 8.32 -16.61
N LEU A 64 -8.00 9.37 -17.10
CA LEU A 64 -8.42 9.47 -18.50
C LEU A 64 -7.22 9.51 -19.44
N TYR A 65 -6.19 10.28 -19.11
CA TYR A 65 -4.98 10.35 -19.91
C TYR A 65 -4.16 9.08 -19.87
N ALA A 66 -4.20 8.33 -18.77
CA ALA A 66 -3.57 7.02 -18.67
C ALA A 66 -4.34 5.97 -19.50
N ARG A 67 -5.68 5.93 -19.39
CA ARG A 67 -6.47 4.75 -19.80
C ARG A 67 -7.40 4.92 -20.99
N SER A 68 -7.85 6.13 -21.29
CA SER A 68 -8.85 6.31 -22.35
C SER A 68 -8.24 6.17 -23.75
N SER A 69 -9.07 5.83 -24.73
CA SER A 69 -8.66 5.77 -26.14
C SER A 69 -8.30 7.16 -26.70
N ARG A 70 -7.54 7.19 -27.79
CA ARG A 70 -7.22 8.44 -28.50
C ARG A 70 -8.48 9.17 -28.95
N SER A 71 -9.46 8.44 -29.49
CA SER A 71 -10.75 8.98 -29.92
C SER A 71 -11.50 9.64 -28.77
N PHE A 72 -11.51 9.02 -27.58
CA PHE A 72 -12.11 9.60 -26.38
C PHE A 72 -11.42 10.92 -25.99
N LYS A 73 -10.07 10.93 -25.92
CA LYS A 73 -9.29 12.14 -25.60
C LYS A 73 -9.58 13.26 -26.60
N GLU A 74 -9.62 12.91 -27.88
CA GLU A 74 -9.89 13.84 -28.96
C GLU A 74 -11.34 14.37 -28.97
N ARG A 75 -12.29 13.65 -28.39
CA ARG A 75 -13.69 14.09 -28.32
C ARG A 75 -13.97 14.90 -27.06
N PHE A 76 -13.45 14.46 -25.91
CA PHE A 76 -13.87 14.95 -24.60
C PHE A 76 -12.82 15.76 -23.83
N LEU A 77 -11.55 15.70 -24.23
CA LEU A 77 -10.42 16.37 -23.55
C LEU A 77 -9.76 17.48 -24.40
N LYS A 78 -10.29 17.78 -25.60
CA LYS A 78 -9.71 18.73 -26.56
C LYS A 78 -9.68 20.20 -26.13
N ASN A 79 -10.24 20.56 -24.98
CA ASN A 79 -9.93 21.84 -24.37
C ASN A 79 -8.45 21.82 -23.98
N LYS A 80 -7.60 22.36 -24.86
CA LYS A 80 -6.27 22.84 -24.46
C LYS A 80 -6.52 23.63 -23.19
N ASP A 81 -5.97 23.16 -22.06
CA ASP A 81 -5.90 23.94 -20.85
C ASP A 81 -5.50 25.35 -21.32
N THR A 82 -6.36 26.35 -21.12
CA THR A 82 -6.26 27.70 -21.71
C THR A 82 -4.94 28.41 -21.35
N ASN A 83 -4.12 27.77 -20.51
CA ASN A 83 -2.80 28.21 -20.07
C ASN A 83 -1.61 27.48 -20.72
N ALA A 84 -1.80 26.57 -21.69
CA ALA A 84 -0.69 25.81 -22.30
C ALA A 84 0.29 25.20 -21.26
N GLN A 85 -0.21 24.88 -20.06
CA GLN A 85 0.60 24.30 -18.99
C GLN A 85 0.83 22.83 -19.30
N SER A 86 2.07 22.39 -19.14
CA SER A 86 2.46 21.00 -19.35
C SER A 86 1.62 20.07 -18.46
N VAL A 87 1.19 18.92 -19.02
CA VAL A 87 0.53 17.83 -18.27
C VAL A 87 1.34 17.35 -17.05
N ARG A 88 2.66 17.66 -17.03
CA ARG A 88 3.60 17.33 -15.95
C ARG A 88 3.83 18.49 -14.96
N SER A 89 3.13 19.61 -15.14
CA SER A 89 3.16 20.74 -14.21
C SER A 89 2.26 20.42 -13.02
N MET A 90 2.77 20.67 -11.82
CA MET A 90 2.04 20.45 -10.58
C MET A 90 0.92 21.49 -10.44
N ARG A 91 -0.32 21.05 -10.23
CA ARG A 91 -1.41 21.97 -9.93
C ARG A 91 -1.37 22.31 -8.45
N LEU A 92 -0.93 23.52 -8.14
CA LEU A 92 -0.66 23.99 -6.77
C LEU A 92 -1.92 24.36 -5.96
N SER A 93 -3.10 24.16 -6.52
CA SER A 93 -4.39 24.35 -5.86
C SER A 93 -5.33 23.26 -6.36
N ASN A 94 -6.44 23.04 -5.66
CA ASN A 94 -7.54 22.22 -6.13
C ASN A 94 -8.49 23.13 -6.93
N PRO A 95 -8.19 23.52 -8.20
CA PRO A 95 -9.06 24.41 -8.94
C PRO A 95 -10.40 23.73 -9.15
N ASP A 96 -11.45 24.53 -9.24
CA ASP A 96 -12.75 24.03 -9.67
C ASP A 96 -12.59 23.22 -10.98
N PRO A 97 -13.27 22.07 -11.10
CA PRO A 97 -13.14 21.20 -12.26
C PRO A 97 -13.48 21.97 -13.53
N ILE A 98 -12.70 21.74 -14.59
CA ILE A 98 -13.00 22.34 -15.89
C ILE A 98 -14.32 21.75 -16.39
N SER A 99 -15.35 22.59 -16.52
CA SER A 99 -16.64 22.16 -17.08
C SER A 99 -16.62 22.20 -18.61
N VAL A 100 -17.04 21.11 -19.23
CA VAL A 100 -17.13 20.94 -20.69
C VAL A 100 -18.55 20.54 -21.05
N LYS A 101 -19.16 21.20 -22.04
CA LYS A 101 -20.49 20.82 -22.53
C LYS A 101 -20.40 19.69 -23.53
N THR A 102 -21.32 18.73 -23.45
CA THR A 102 -21.45 17.65 -24.43
C THR A 102 -22.91 17.30 -24.68
N ASP A 103 -23.20 16.91 -25.91
CA ASP A 103 -24.50 16.42 -26.39
C ASP A 103 -24.58 14.88 -26.36
N THR A 104 -23.55 14.21 -25.86
CA THR A 104 -23.50 12.75 -25.75
C THR A 104 -24.54 12.25 -24.74
N ASP A 105 -24.99 11.01 -24.89
CA ASP A 105 -25.85 10.37 -23.90
C ASP A 105 -25.07 10.12 -22.58
N PRO A 106 -25.58 10.59 -21.41
CA PRO A 106 -24.88 10.44 -20.14
C PRO A 106 -24.69 9.00 -19.67
N PHE A 107 -25.62 8.10 -20.01
CA PHE A 107 -25.58 6.70 -19.57
C PHE A 107 -24.39 5.98 -20.20
N PHE A 108 -24.26 6.04 -21.53
CA PHE A 108 -23.13 5.41 -22.23
C PHE A 108 -21.80 6.03 -21.81
N PHE A 109 -21.75 7.36 -21.63
CA PHE A 109 -20.54 8.03 -21.16
C PHE A 109 -20.10 7.54 -19.77
N LYS A 110 -21.06 7.37 -18.84
CA LYS A 110 -20.76 6.85 -17.49
C LYS A 110 -20.23 5.41 -17.55
N GLN A 111 -20.74 4.58 -18.45
CA GLN A 111 -20.26 3.22 -18.65
C GLN A 111 -18.81 3.19 -19.18
N GLU A 112 -18.44 4.07 -20.12
CA GLU A 112 -17.04 4.21 -20.56
C GLU A 112 -16.11 4.63 -19.42
N LEU A 113 -16.54 5.59 -18.58
CA LEU A 113 -15.77 6.02 -17.42
C LEU A 113 -15.57 4.88 -16.42
N LYS A 114 -16.62 4.12 -16.12
CA LYS A 114 -16.53 2.94 -15.24
C LYS A 114 -15.47 1.97 -15.74
N PHE A 115 -15.35 1.76 -17.05
CA PHE A 115 -14.34 0.87 -17.61
C PHE A 115 -12.94 1.45 -17.42
N PHE A 116 -12.75 2.74 -17.69
CA PHE A 116 -11.46 3.39 -17.47
C PHE A 116 -11.01 3.38 -16.01
N TYR A 117 -11.92 3.37 -15.03
CA TYR A 117 -11.55 3.30 -13.62
C TYR A 117 -11.34 1.87 -13.15
N THR A 118 -12.22 0.94 -13.54
CA THR A 118 -12.29 -0.39 -12.92
C THR A 118 -11.70 -1.49 -13.78
N GLY A 119 -11.66 -1.34 -15.10
CA GLY A 119 -11.33 -2.43 -16.02
C GLY A 119 -12.38 -3.54 -16.13
N GLU A 120 -13.50 -3.48 -15.41
CA GLU A 120 -14.53 -4.54 -15.38
C GLU A 120 -15.90 -4.06 -15.88
N GLU A 121 -16.26 -2.81 -15.59
CA GLU A 121 -17.60 -2.31 -15.86
C GLU A 121 -17.65 -1.44 -17.11
N GLY A 122 -18.43 -1.82 -18.12
CA GLY A 122 -18.65 -1.06 -19.34
C GLY A 122 -20.05 -1.27 -19.93
N SER A 123 -20.36 -0.66 -21.08
CA SER A 123 -21.56 -1.05 -21.82
C SER A 123 -21.29 -2.40 -22.50
N GLU A 124 -22.32 -3.21 -22.76
CA GLU A 124 -22.12 -4.51 -23.42
C GLU A 124 -21.46 -4.35 -24.79
N GLU A 125 -21.83 -3.31 -25.55
CA GLU A 125 -21.22 -3.01 -26.84
C GLU A 125 -19.75 -2.59 -26.71
N PHE A 126 -19.44 -1.84 -25.65
CA PHE A 126 -18.08 -1.41 -25.36
C PHE A 126 -17.21 -2.60 -24.96
N LEU A 127 -17.67 -3.42 -24.02
CA LEU A 127 -16.96 -4.62 -23.55
C LEU A 127 -16.78 -5.62 -24.69
N ALA A 128 -17.78 -5.80 -25.56
CA ALA A 128 -17.65 -6.66 -26.74
C ALA A 128 -16.62 -6.14 -27.76
N ALA A 129 -16.34 -4.83 -27.79
CA ALA A 129 -15.29 -4.24 -28.62
C ALA A 129 -13.89 -4.37 -27.98
N VAL A 130 -13.82 -4.61 -26.67
CA VAL A 130 -12.58 -4.90 -25.94
C VAL A 130 -12.35 -6.42 -26.02
N ASP A 131 -11.55 -6.87 -26.99
CA ASP A 131 -11.22 -8.29 -27.22
C ASP A 131 -10.18 -8.82 -26.23
N THR A 132 -10.48 -8.75 -24.92
CA THR A 132 -9.59 -9.19 -23.83
C THR A 132 -10.38 -9.84 -22.69
N THR A 133 -9.69 -10.62 -21.85
CA THR A 133 -10.28 -11.21 -20.64
C THR A 133 -10.23 -10.22 -19.47
N ASP A 134 -11.16 -10.35 -18.51
CA ASP A 134 -11.19 -9.51 -17.31
C ASP A 134 -9.84 -9.50 -16.56
N GLU A 135 -9.19 -10.66 -16.42
CA GLU A 135 -7.87 -10.78 -15.79
C GLU A 135 -6.79 -9.95 -16.50
N LEU A 136 -6.81 -9.94 -17.84
CA LEU A 136 -5.85 -9.19 -18.64
C LEU A 136 -6.11 -7.68 -18.54
N GLU A 137 -7.37 -7.25 -18.50
CA GLU A 137 -7.71 -5.85 -18.29
C GLU A 137 -7.42 -5.38 -16.86
N GLN A 138 -7.56 -6.24 -15.85
CA GLN A 138 -7.12 -5.95 -14.49
C GLN A 138 -5.60 -5.74 -14.41
N GLN A 139 -4.84 -6.60 -15.09
CA GLN A 139 -3.39 -6.44 -15.16
C GLN A 139 -3.02 -5.12 -15.87
N LYS A 140 -3.67 -4.82 -16.99
CA LYS A 140 -3.47 -3.58 -17.74
C LYS A 140 -3.88 -2.33 -16.96
N LEU A 141 -4.96 -2.38 -16.18
CA LEU A 141 -5.36 -1.33 -15.25
C LEU A 141 -4.21 -1.00 -14.29
N LYS A 142 -3.61 -2.00 -13.67
CA LYS A 142 -2.49 -1.81 -12.72
C LYS A 142 -1.27 -1.20 -13.40
N GLU A 143 -0.97 -1.63 -14.63
CA GLU A 143 0.13 -1.07 -15.44
C GLU A 143 -0.13 0.39 -15.81
N ASP A 144 -1.35 0.73 -16.23
CA ASP A 144 -1.74 2.09 -16.58
C ASP A 144 -1.70 3.03 -15.36
N LEU A 145 -2.16 2.57 -14.18
CA LEU A 145 -2.09 3.35 -12.95
C LEU A 145 -0.65 3.53 -12.46
N LEU A 146 0.20 2.51 -12.64
CA LEU A 146 1.62 2.64 -12.35
C LEU A 146 2.29 3.64 -13.32
N TYR A 147 1.92 3.61 -14.60
CA TYR A 147 2.37 4.59 -15.59
C TYR A 147 1.90 6.02 -15.22
N MET A 148 0.64 6.18 -14.82
CA MET A 148 0.07 7.44 -14.34
C MET A 148 0.91 8.03 -13.20
N TYR A 149 1.23 7.21 -12.19
CA TYR A 149 2.08 7.58 -11.06
C TYR A 149 3.50 7.94 -11.50
N LYS A 150 4.21 7.02 -12.17
CA LYS A 150 5.62 7.19 -12.53
C LYS A 150 5.86 8.32 -13.53
N SER A 151 4.89 8.58 -14.41
CA SER A 151 4.95 9.68 -15.39
C SER A 151 4.48 11.03 -14.84
N LYS A 152 3.99 11.05 -13.59
CA LYS A 152 3.53 12.27 -12.89
C LYS A 152 2.43 13.00 -13.68
N LEU A 153 1.49 12.25 -14.25
CA LEU A 153 0.43 12.82 -15.09
C LEU A 153 -0.62 13.51 -14.22
N TYR A 154 -0.74 14.84 -14.31
CA TYR A 154 -1.72 15.59 -13.52
C TYR A 154 -1.61 15.41 -11.99
N THR A 155 -0.39 15.22 -11.48
CA THR A 155 -0.16 15.21 -10.03
C THR A 155 -0.49 16.57 -9.41
N ASP A 156 -1.20 16.55 -8.29
CA ASP A 156 -1.78 17.71 -7.59
C ASP A 156 -1.27 17.84 -6.13
N VAL A 157 -0.34 16.97 -5.73
CA VAL A 157 0.31 17.01 -4.42
C VAL A 157 1.72 16.42 -4.46
N GLU A 158 2.59 16.91 -3.58
CA GLU A 158 3.96 16.44 -3.38
C GLU A 158 4.15 16.05 -1.92
N LEU A 159 4.57 14.82 -1.69
CA LEU A 159 4.94 14.30 -0.37
C LEU A 159 6.43 14.58 -0.15
N VAL A 160 6.76 15.29 0.92
CA VAL A 160 8.13 15.68 1.26
C VAL A 160 8.53 14.95 2.53
N LEU A 161 9.59 14.13 2.48
CA LEU A 161 10.15 13.52 3.68
C LEU A 161 11.01 14.55 4.39
N GLU A 162 10.61 14.95 5.61
CA GLU A 162 11.33 15.87 6.46
C GLU A 162 12.16 15.11 7.49
N PHE A 163 13.46 15.40 7.55
CA PHE A 163 14.35 14.91 8.59
C PHE A 163 14.32 15.91 9.74
N ASN A 164 13.97 15.48 10.96
CA ASN A 164 14.11 16.34 12.12
C ASN A 164 15.60 16.70 12.31
N GLU A 165 15.87 17.99 12.53
CA GLU A 165 17.23 18.51 12.78
C GLU A 165 17.92 17.78 13.95
N ASP A 166 17.14 17.27 14.91
CA ASP A 166 17.63 16.51 16.07
C ASP A 166 18.23 15.14 15.74
N ASN A 167 18.01 14.60 14.53
CA ASN A 167 18.60 13.34 14.04
C ASN A 167 19.80 13.57 13.09
N LEU A 168 20.23 14.82 12.91
CA LEU A 168 21.40 15.15 12.13
C LEU A 168 22.63 15.06 13.05
N ASP A 169 23.24 13.87 13.09
CA ASP A 169 24.66 13.80 13.45
C ASP A 169 25.41 14.81 12.56
N ILE A 170 26.21 15.67 13.18
CA ILE A 170 26.96 16.77 12.56
C ILE A 170 27.81 16.18 11.41
N ILE A 171 27.33 16.29 10.17
CA ILE A 171 28.12 15.98 8.97
C ILE A 171 28.66 17.32 8.46
N GLU A 172 29.99 17.37 8.31
CA GLU A 172 30.77 18.56 7.96
C GLU A 172 30.25 19.25 6.68
N GLU A 173 30.28 20.59 6.68
CA GLU A 173 29.54 21.54 5.83
C GLU A 173 29.91 21.59 4.32
N ASP A 174 30.57 20.58 3.75
CA ASP A 174 31.22 20.73 2.42
C ASP A 174 30.55 20.02 1.23
N ASP A 175 29.34 19.44 1.38
CA ASP A 175 28.63 18.79 0.27
C ASP A 175 27.26 19.46 -0.01
N GLU A 176 27.24 20.44 -0.93
CA GLU A 176 26.04 21.15 -1.41
C GLU A 176 24.96 20.24 -2.05
N ASP A 177 25.23 18.94 -2.25
CA ASP A 177 24.29 17.98 -2.84
C ASP A 177 23.66 16.98 -1.83
N ILE A 178 23.98 17.06 -0.52
CA ILE A 178 23.52 16.05 0.48
C ILE A 178 22.09 16.28 1.00
N PHE A 179 21.54 17.50 0.97
CA PHE A 179 20.26 17.81 1.63
C PHE A 179 19.12 18.21 0.69
N LYS A 180 18.90 17.46 -0.40
CA LYS A 180 17.62 17.58 -1.12
C LYS A 180 16.57 16.69 -0.43
N PRO A 181 15.50 17.26 0.16
CA PRO A 181 14.45 16.46 0.75
C PRO A 181 13.81 15.56 -0.31
N ILE A 182 13.47 14.34 0.07
CA ILE A 182 12.85 13.38 -0.85
C ILE A 182 11.43 13.88 -1.13
N ALA A 183 11.23 14.40 -2.33
CA ALA A 183 9.95 14.93 -2.80
C ALA A 183 9.33 13.99 -3.83
N ILE A 184 8.11 13.51 -3.55
CA ILE A 184 7.40 12.51 -4.36
C ILE A 184 6.04 13.07 -4.78
N ARG A 185 5.82 13.22 -6.08
CA ARG A 185 4.53 13.67 -6.62
C ARG A 185 3.51 12.55 -6.64
N ALA A 186 2.29 12.86 -6.24
CA ALA A 186 1.17 11.94 -6.15
C ALA A 186 -0.16 12.60 -6.55
N HIS A 187 -1.27 11.88 -6.35
CA HIS A 187 -2.63 12.34 -6.63
C HIS A 187 -3.46 12.32 -5.35
N ARG A 188 -4.08 13.43 -4.98
CA ARG A 188 -4.90 13.58 -3.77
C ARG A 188 -6.05 12.59 -3.73
N PHE A 189 -6.70 12.35 -4.86
CA PHE A 189 -7.80 11.39 -4.95
C PHE A 189 -7.31 9.95 -4.67
N MET A 190 -6.15 9.54 -5.19
CA MET A 190 -5.59 8.20 -4.92
C MET A 190 -5.20 8.05 -3.45
N LEU A 191 -4.54 9.06 -2.87
CA LEU A 191 -4.16 9.05 -1.47
C LEU A 191 -5.40 9.03 -0.56
N SER A 192 -6.39 9.87 -0.82
CA SER A 192 -7.60 9.98 0.02
C SER A 192 -8.49 8.75 -0.06
N THR A 193 -8.57 8.10 -1.22
CA THR A 193 -9.39 6.89 -1.36
C THR A 193 -8.73 5.70 -0.65
N ARG A 194 -7.40 5.61 -0.67
CA ARG A 194 -6.66 4.40 -0.23
C ARG A 194 -6.02 4.55 1.16
N SER A 195 -6.11 5.71 1.79
CA SER A 195 -5.56 5.98 3.12
C SER A 195 -6.50 6.89 3.90
N GLU A 196 -6.95 6.40 5.05
CA GLU A 196 -7.82 7.16 5.95
C GLU A 196 -7.12 8.39 6.51
N TYR A 197 -5.81 8.30 6.75
CA TYR A 197 -4.99 9.42 7.20
C TYR A 197 -5.02 10.56 6.19
N PHE A 198 -4.69 10.27 4.92
CA PHE A 198 -4.71 11.28 3.86
C PHE A 198 -6.12 11.81 3.62
N ARG A 199 -7.15 10.95 3.68
CA ARG A 199 -8.55 11.39 3.54
C ARG A 199 -8.93 12.41 4.59
N ARG A 200 -8.65 12.13 5.87
CA ARG A 200 -8.98 13.05 6.97
C ARG A 200 -8.21 14.35 6.85
N MET A 201 -6.92 14.28 6.54
CA MET A 201 -6.09 15.46 6.38
C MET A 201 -6.56 16.34 5.20
N LEU A 202 -6.84 15.76 4.04
CA LEU A 202 -7.11 16.51 2.81
C LEU A 202 -8.56 16.96 2.65
N VAL A 203 -9.51 16.30 3.30
CA VAL A 203 -10.94 16.69 3.30
C VAL A 203 -11.27 17.68 4.42
N SER A 204 -10.40 17.79 5.43
CA SER A 204 -10.58 18.76 6.52
C SER A 204 -10.39 20.22 6.07
N ASP A 205 -10.76 21.15 6.94
CA ASP A 205 -10.46 22.58 6.79
C ASP A 205 -8.99 22.94 7.14
N PHE A 206 -8.10 21.95 7.31
CA PHE A 206 -6.70 22.20 7.65
C PHE A 206 -5.89 22.79 6.49
N ILE A 207 -4.69 23.31 6.80
CA ILE A 207 -3.82 24.01 5.86
C ILE A 207 -3.35 23.05 4.75
N GLU A 208 -3.11 21.80 5.10
CA GLU A 208 -2.66 20.71 4.23
C GLU A 208 -3.65 20.41 3.11
N ALA A 209 -4.95 20.62 3.36
CA ALA A 209 -5.98 20.54 2.32
C ALA A 209 -5.75 21.61 1.23
N ARG A 210 -5.10 22.72 1.56
CA ARG A 210 -4.86 23.88 0.70
C ARG A 210 -3.42 24.01 0.20
N THR A 211 -2.47 23.24 0.73
CA THR A 211 -1.06 23.27 0.31
C THR A 211 -0.78 22.28 -0.81
N ALA A 212 0.14 22.60 -1.71
CA ALA A 212 0.59 21.66 -2.73
C ALA A 212 1.52 20.57 -2.15
N SER A 213 2.10 20.79 -0.98
CA SER A 213 3.04 19.88 -0.32
C SER A 213 2.50 19.37 1.01
N ILE A 214 2.77 18.10 1.29
CA ILE A 214 2.50 17.43 2.57
C ILE A 214 3.83 16.93 3.11
N SER A 215 4.17 17.32 4.32
CA SER A 215 5.36 16.84 5.02
C SER A 215 5.08 15.51 5.71
N LEU A 216 6.01 14.56 5.59
CA LEU A 216 5.98 13.26 6.26
C LEU A 216 7.26 13.09 7.08
N ASP A 217 7.12 12.55 8.29
CA ASP A 217 8.23 12.37 9.23
C ASP A 217 9.18 11.26 8.76
N ALA A 218 10.45 11.59 8.53
CA ALA A 218 11.45 10.62 8.10
C ALA A 218 11.82 9.57 9.16
N SER A 219 11.41 9.74 10.43
CA SER A 219 11.51 8.70 11.46
C SER A 219 10.53 7.54 11.22
N ILE A 220 9.45 7.78 10.47
CA ILE A 220 8.41 6.79 10.13
C ILE A 220 8.63 6.27 8.70
N PHE A 221 9.12 7.13 7.81
CA PHE A 221 9.27 6.81 6.39
C PHE A 221 10.70 6.98 5.91
N ASN A 222 11.27 5.92 5.33
CA ASN A 222 12.43 6.03 4.45
C ASN A 222 12.02 5.98 2.97
N SER A 223 12.93 6.39 2.08
CA SER A 223 12.72 6.43 0.63
C SER A 223 12.13 5.13 0.05
N THR A 224 12.61 3.98 0.51
CA THR A 224 12.18 2.67 0.00
C THR A 224 10.76 2.35 0.46
N SER A 225 10.47 2.53 1.74
CA SER A 225 9.17 2.23 2.35
C SER A 225 8.04 3.08 1.76
N ILE A 226 8.23 4.39 1.62
CA ILE A 226 7.20 5.27 1.04
C ILE A 226 6.94 4.93 -0.43
N ASN A 227 7.98 4.59 -1.20
CA ASN A 227 7.81 4.16 -2.60
C ASN A 227 7.06 2.84 -2.72
N LEU A 228 7.27 1.90 -1.79
CA LEU A 228 6.52 0.64 -1.71
C LEU A 228 5.06 0.87 -1.34
N ILE A 229 4.80 1.70 -0.33
CA ILE A 229 3.45 2.07 0.09
C ILE A 229 2.72 2.75 -1.07
N LEU A 230 3.36 3.69 -1.76
CA LEU A 230 2.77 4.34 -2.93
C LEU A 230 2.55 3.36 -4.08
N SER A 231 3.47 2.43 -4.37
CA SER A 231 3.20 1.37 -5.35
C SER A 231 1.96 0.56 -4.98
N PHE A 232 1.77 0.24 -3.70
CA PHE A 232 0.58 -0.47 -3.22
C PHE A 232 -0.70 0.38 -3.35
N ILE A 233 -0.66 1.67 -3.00
CA ILE A 233 -1.80 2.59 -3.15
C ILE A 233 -2.32 2.59 -4.59
N TYR A 234 -1.43 2.56 -5.59
CA TYR A 234 -1.80 2.65 -7.01
C TYR A 234 -2.12 1.31 -7.67
N THR A 235 -1.54 0.21 -7.20
CA THR A 235 -1.60 -1.07 -7.93
C THR A 235 -2.15 -2.23 -7.11
N GLY A 236 -2.42 -2.01 -5.82
CA GLY A 236 -2.83 -3.07 -4.89
C GLY A 236 -1.74 -4.09 -4.60
N ASN A 237 -0.51 -3.85 -5.07
CA ASN A 237 0.58 -4.81 -5.04
C ASN A 237 1.88 -4.14 -4.58
N LEU A 238 2.65 -4.89 -3.79
CA LEU A 238 4.00 -4.52 -3.39
C LEU A 238 5.01 -4.96 -4.45
N SER A 239 4.99 -4.28 -5.60
CA SER A 239 5.97 -4.47 -6.67
C SER A 239 7.07 -3.41 -6.58
N TYR A 240 8.27 -3.82 -6.14
CA TYR A 240 9.47 -2.99 -6.21
C TYR A 240 10.60 -3.75 -6.89
N ASN A 241 10.94 -3.34 -8.12
CA ASN A 241 12.10 -3.82 -8.88
C ASN A 241 12.23 -5.36 -8.97
N GLN A 242 11.12 -6.10 -8.84
CA GLN A 242 11.06 -7.57 -8.85
C GLN A 242 11.90 -8.27 -7.76
N LYS A 243 12.43 -7.55 -6.77
CA LYS A 243 13.21 -8.14 -5.69
C LYS A 243 12.30 -8.59 -4.54
N PRO A 244 12.57 -9.73 -3.89
CA PRO A 244 11.85 -10.10 -2.68
C PRO A 244 12.13 -9.07 -1.59
N LEU A 245 11.06 -8.66 -0.88
CA LEU A 245 11.16 -7.75 0.27
C LEU A 245 12.04 -8.39 1.35
N THR A 246 12.96 -7.65 1.96
CA THR A 246 13.65 -8.09 3.17
C THR A 246 12.73 -7.95 4.39
N LEU A 247 13.09 -8.56 5.53
CA LEU A 247 12.29 -8.41 6.75
C LEU A 247 12.30 -6.95 7.25
N GLU A 248 13.45 -6.28 7.18
CA GLU A 248 13.58 -4.86 7.50
C GLU A 248 12.70 -3.98 6.61
N MET A 249 12.64 -4.25 5.30
CA MET A 249 11.73 -3.53 4.40
C MET A 249 10.26 -3.75 4.80
N CYS A 250 9.89 -4.97 5.22
CA CYS A 250 8.55 -5.25 5.72
C CYS A 250 8.24 -4.44 6.99
N GLU A 251 9.14 -4.40 7.97
CA GLU A 251 8.97 -3.63 9.22
C GLU A 251 8.70 -2.14 8.91
N TRP A 252 9.54 -1.51 8.10
CA TRP A 252 9.35 -0.11 7.68
C TRP A 252 8.04 0.13 6.92
N VAL A 253 7.67 -0.77 6.00
CA VAL A 253 6.40 -0.64 5.26
C VAL A 253 5.21 -0.81 6.18
N TRP A 254 5.27 -1.72 7.15
CA TRP A 254 4.20 -1.93 8.12
C TRP A 254 4.01 -0.69 9.01
N ILE A 255 5.09 -0.14 9.56
CA ILE A 255 5.05 1.09 10.39
C ILE A 255 4.42 2.25 9.61
N GLY A 256 4.88 2.47 8.39
CA GLY A 256 4.33 3.52 7.53
C GLY A 256 2.87 3.26 7.12
N ALA A 257 2.48 2.01 6.87
CA ALA A 257 1.11 1.64 6.53
C ALA A 257 0.15 1.83 7.72
N ASP A 258 0.60 1.49 8.93
CA ASP A 258 -0.17 1.69 10.15
C ASP A 258 -0.39 3.19 10.43
N PHE A 259 0.68 4.00 10.33
CA PHE A 259 0.59 5.46 10.45
C PHE A 259 -0.37 6.07 9.42
N LEU A 260 -0.28 5.64 8.16
CA LEU A 260 -1.17 6.10 7.09
C LEU A 260 -2.57 5.46 7.16
N ASN A 261 -2.80 4.57 8.11
CA ASN A 261 -4.05 3.85 8.34
C ASN A 261 -4.55 3.12 7.09
N ILE A 262 -3.67 2.27 6.53
CA ILE A 262 -3.90 1.41 5.37
C ILE A 262 -3.94 -0.06 5.83
N LYS A 263 -5.03 -0.47 6.47
CA LYS A 263 -5.13 -1.79 7.14
C LYS A 263 -4.85 -2.98 6.24
N ILE A 264 -5.34 -2.95 4.99
CA ILE A 264 -5.10 -4.03 4.01
C ILE A 264 -3.61 -4.20 3.72
N LEU A 265 -2.84 -3.10 3.72
CA LEU A 265 -1.39 -3.17 3.55
C LEU A 265 -0.70 -3.72 4.80
N CYS A 266 -1.17 -3.36 6.00
CA CYS A 266 -0.67 -3.97 7.24
C CYS A 266 -0.87 -5.50 7.21
N ASP A 267 -2.07 -5.97 6.83
CA ASP A 267 -2.40 -7.39 6.72
C ASP A 267 -1.53 -8.09 5.65
N GLU A 268 -1.29 -7.44 4.50
CA GLU A 268 -0.45 -7.96 3.42
C GLU A 268 1.02 -8.11 3.87
N ILE A 269 1.53 -7.16 4.67
CA ILE A 269 2.87 -7.28 5.24
C ILE A 269 2.95 -8.38 6.29
N ILE A 270 1.94 -8.49 7.17
CA ILE A 270 1.83 -9.59 8.15
C ILE A 270 1.85 -10.95 7.42
N TYR A 271 1.06 -11.09 6.36
CA TYR A 271 1.04 -12.30 5.53
C TYR A 271 2.41 -12.62 4.93
N ARG A 272 3.14 -11.62 4.41
CA ARG A 272 4.50 -11.79 3.86
C ARG A 272 5.53 -12.18 4.92
N ILE A 273 5.45 -11.59 6.11
CA ILE A 273 6.30 -11.97 7.24
C ILE A 273 6.00 -13.42 7.65
N ALA A 274 4.73 -13.77 7.84
CA ALA A 274 4.32 -15.14 8.17
C ALA A 274 4.79 -16.15 7.12
N THR A 275 4.67 -15.83 5.83
CA THR A 275 5.17 -16.67 4.73
C THR A 275 6.68 -16.93 4.85
N LYS A 276 7.48 -15.89 5.11
CA LYS A 276 8.94 -16.01 5.34
C LYS A 276 9.28 -16.86 6.57
N LEU A 277 8.39 -16.86 7.55
CA LEU A 277 8.52 -17.62 8.80
C LEU A 277 7.78 -18.96 8.76
N HIS A 278 7.45 -19.45 7.56
CA HIS A 278 6.77 -20.74 7.33
C HIS A 278 5.47 -20.88 8.14
N TYR A 279 4.69 -19.80 8.23
CA TYR A 279 3.44 -19.73 8.99
C TYR A 279 3.58 -20.25 10.43
N PHE A 280 4.76 -20.05 11.02
CA PHE A 280 5.05 -20.43 12.41
C PHE A 280 4.98 -21.95 12.67
N THR A 281 5.25 -22.76 11.64
CA THR A 281 5.26 -24.24 11.75
C THR A 281 6.66 -24.83 11.65
N CYS A 282 7.72 -24.04 11.89
CA CYS A 282 9.10 -24.43 11.60
C CYS A 282 10.11 -23.83 12.59
N VAL A 283 11.23 -24.54 12.81
CA VAL A 283 12.41 -24.09 13.56
C VAL A 283 13.72 -24.28 12.77
N CYS A 284 13.70 -24.01 11.46
CA CYS A 284 14.91 -24.03 10.64
C CYS A 284 15.87 -22.87 10.99
N GLY A 285 17.06 -22.85 10.39
CA GLY A 285 18.06 -21.80 10.63
C GLY A 285 17.52 -20.38 10.39
N ASP A 286 16.71 -20.20 9.34
CA ASP A 286 16.06 -18.91 9.08
C ASP A 286 15.05 -18.54 10.17
N CYS A 287 14.23 -19.50 10.62
CA CYS A 287 13.29 -19.26 11.72
C CYS A 287 14.02 -18.96 13.04
N GLN A 288 15.12 -19.66 13.33
CA GLN A 288 15.96 -19.40 14.51
C GLN A 288 16.51 -17.97 14.51
N MET A 289 16.86 -17.46 13.33
CA MET A 289 17.37 -16.11 13.15
C MET A 289 16.28 -15.04 13.21
N PHE A 290 15.16 -15.25 12.51
CA PHE A 290 14.16 -14.20 12.27
C PHE A 290 13.01 -14.18 13.28
N ILE A 291 12.62 -15.31 13.88
CA ILE A 291 11.50 -15.34 14.84
C ILE A 291 11.77 -14.41 16.03
N PRO A 292 12.95 -14.41 16.69
CA PRO A 292 13.21 -13.50 17.80
C PRO A 292 13.10 -12.03 17.37
N LYS A 293 13.67 -11.67 16.21
CA LYS A 293 13.59 -10.30 15.68
C LYS A 293 12.14 -9.87 15.45
N VAL A 294 11.33 -10.75 14.83
CA VAL A 294 9.91 -10.47 14.56
C VAL A 294 9.10 -10.46 15.85
N ALA A 295 9.46 -11.24 16.87
CA ALA A 295 8.83 -11.19 18.18
C ALA A 295 9.00 -9.81 18.84
N SER A 296 10.22 -9.26 18.83
CA SER A 296 10.49 -7.91 19.34
C SER A 296 9.67 -6.85 18.59
N PHE A 297 9.70 -6.87 17.26
CA PHE A 297 8.89 -5.97 16.43
C PHE A 297 7.38 -6.09 16.72
N ALA A 298 6.86 -7.31 16.78
CA ALA A 298 5.44 -7.55 17.01
C ALA A 298 4.98 -7.10 18.40
N LYS A 299 5.85 -7.20 19.41
CA LYS A 299 5.57 -6.71 20.76
C LYS A 299 5.66 -5.19 20.85
N GLU A 300 6.67 -4.59 20.23
CA GLU A 300 6.87 -3.13 20.21
C GLU A 300 5.72 -2.39 19.52
N HIS A 301 5.16 -2.97 18.46
CA HIS A 301 4.10 -2.37 17.66
C HIS A 301 2.73 -3.03 17.84
N ASP A 302 2.53 -3.82 18.90
CA ASP A 302 1.26 -4.47 19.25
C ASP A 302 0.62 -5.30 18.10
N VAL A 303 1.46 -5.99 17.31
CA VAL A 303 1.01 -6.85 16.20
C VAL A 303 0.67 -8.24 16.70
N GLU A 304 -0.52 -8.36 17.31
CA GLU A 304 -0.98 -9.55 18.05
C GLU A 304 -0.85 -10.87 17.27
N SER A 305 -1.16 -10.88 15.98
CA SER A 305 -1.10 -12.09 15.14
C SER A 305 0.33 -12.61 14.96
N LEU A 306 1.29 -11.71 14.70
CA LEU A 306 2.71 -12.07 14.62
C LEU A 306 3.26 -12.44 16.00
N TRP A 307 2.87 -11.71 17.05
CA TRP A 307 3.28 -12.02 18.42
C TRP A 307 2.87 -13.45 18.82
N LYS A 308 1.60 -13.82 18.63
CA LYS A 308 1.09 -15.17 18.93
C LYS A 308 1.85 -16.25 18.15
N GLY A 309 2.12 -16.02 16.87
CA GLY A 309 2.91 -16.93 16.04
C GLY A 309 4.35 -17.10 16.53
N CYS A 310 5.02 -15.99 16.84
CA CYS A 310 6.38 -16.00 17.37
C CYS A 310 6.45 -16.68 18.74
N LEU A 311 5.59 -16.29 19.68
CA LEU A 311 5.51 -16.88 21.03
C LEU A 311 5.27 -18.39 20.96
N TYR A 312 4.41 -18.83 20.04
CA TYR A 312 4.17 -20.25 19.80
C TYR A 312 5.46 -20.98 19.39
N VAL A 313 6.20 -20.47 18.39
CA VAL A 313 7.45 -21.10 17.92
C VAL A 313 8.55 -21.05 18.99
N LEU A 314 8.70 -19.93 19.67
CA LEU A 314 9.70 -19.75 20.74
C LEU A 314 9.47 -20.73 21.90
N SER A 315 8.20 -21.01 22.22
CA SER A 315 7.83 -21.90 23.33
C SER A 315 7.81 -23.37 22.92
N HIS A 316 7.16 -23.73 21.80
CA HIS A 316 7.02 -25.13 21.38
C HIS A 316 8.27 -25.66 20.66
N GLY A 317 9.08 -24.75 20.11
CA GLY A 317 10.37 -25.03 19.51
C GLY A 317 11.56 -24.74 20.43
N PHE A 318 11.32 -24.56 21.74
CA PHE A 318 12.28 -23.96 22.68
C PHE A 318 13.68 -24.54 22.56
N GLU A 319 13.85 -25.87 22.60
CA GLU A 319 15.13 -26.59 22.48
C GLU A 319 15.99 -26.15 21.28
N SER A 320 15.32 -25.77 20.17
CA SER A 320 15.96 -25.37 18.93
C SER A 320 16.20 -23.86 18.88
N MET A 321 15.47 -23.07 19.68
CA MET A 321 15.51 -21.60 19.65
C MET A 321 16.45 -21.03 20.71
N TRP A 322 16.39 -21.52 21.95
CA TRP A 322 17.11 -20.97 23.11
C TRP A 322 18.65 -20.90 22.99
N PRO A 323 19.36 -21.81 22.29
CA PRO A 323 20.83 -21.76 22.24
C PRO A 323 21.38 -20.62 21.36
N HIS A 324 20.53 -19.96 20.58
CA HIS A 324 20.95 -18.96 19.60
C HIS A 324 21.05 -17.57 20.22
N LYS A 325 21.99 -16.77 19.69
CA LYS A 325 22.24 -15.40 20.17
C LYS A 325 21.00 -14.52 20.02
N GLU A 326 20.24 -14.74 18.95
CA GLU A 326 19.03 -14.00 18.60
C GLU A 326 17.96 -14.15 19.69
N PHE A 327 17.81 -15.34 20.28
CA PHE A 327 16.95 -15.56 21.44
C PHE A 327 17.49 -14.84 22.68
N ALA A 328 18.79 -14.93 22.93
CA ALA A 328 19.42 -14.28 24.08
C ALA A 328 19.29 -12.74 24.04
N ASN A 329 19.17 -12.16 22.86
CA ASN A 329 19.00 -10.71 22.67
C ASN A 329 17.59 -10.19 22.95
N LEU A 330 16.59 -11.07 23.13
CA LEU A 330 15.23 -10.67 23.52
C LEU A 330 15.25 -9.98 24.90
N ASP A 331 14.34 -9.02 25.10
CA ASP A 331 14.13 -8.35 26.38
C ASP A 331 13.69 -9.33 27.48
N GLU A 332 13.90 -8.95 28.73
CA GLU A 332 13.60 -9.80 29.89
C GLU A 332 12.13 -10.21 29.94
N ASP A 333 11.22 -9.27 29.74
CA ASP A 333 9.78 -9.51 29.75
C ASP A 333 9.38 -10.52 28.67
N THR A 334 9.93 -10.41 27.46
CA THR A 334 9.69 -11.36 26.37
C THR A 334 10.20 -12.75 26.71
N ARG A 335 11.39 -12.88 27.29
CA ARG A 335 11.95 -14.18 27.69
C ARG A 335 11.13 -14.80 28.83
N GLU A 336 10.64 -14.00 29.77
CA GLU A 336 9.74 -14.45 30.83
C GLU A 336 8.42 -14.97 30.26
N GLU A 337 7.80 -14.25 29.31
CA GLU A 337 6.55 -14.68 28.70
C GLU A 337 6.69 -15.99 27.90
N VAL A 338 7.81 -16.15 27.17
CA VAL A 338 8.16 -17.43 26.52
C VAL A 338 8.30 -18.54 27.55
N LEU A 339 9.00 -18.29 28.66
CA LEU A 339 9.20 -19.29 29.71
C LEU A 339 7.86 -19.67 30.37
N MET A 340 7.02 -18.70 30.71
CA MET A 340 5.71 -18.95 31.32
C MET A 340 4.80 -19.73 30.37
N THR A 341 4.83 -19.40 29.08
CA THR A 341 4.11 -20.15 28.04
C THR A 341 4.64 -21.58 27.94
N LEU A 342 5.95 -21.79 27.89
CA LEU A 342 6.58 -23.11 27.90
C LEU A 342 6.14 -23.92 29.14
N LEU A 343 6.26 -23.35 30.33
CA LEU A 343 5.90 -24.02 31.59
C LEU A 343 4.43 -24.46 31.60
N SER A 344 3.53 -23.67 31.02
CA SER A 344 2.11 -24.04 30.89
C SER A 344 1.86 -25.27 30.01
N THR A 345 2.78 -25.57 29.09
CA THR A 345 2.69 -26.73 28.19
C THR A 345 3.35 -27.99 28.76
N ILE A 346 4.19 -27.87 29.80
CA ILE A 346 4.89 -29.00 30.41
C ILE A 346 3.91 -29.84 31.22
N GLN A 347 3.84 -31.13 30.88
CA GLN A 347 3.10 -32.16 31.57
C GLN A 347 4.05 -33.34 31.88
N CYS A 348 3.71 -34.16 32.87
CA CYS A 348 4.51 -35.35 33.20
C CYS A 348 4.74 -36.29 32.01
N SER A 349 3.82 -36.28 31.04
CA SER A 349 3.85 -37.09 29.81
C SER A 349 4.81 -36.58 28.74
N ASN A 350 5.17 -35.29 28.73
CA ASN A 350 5.92 -34.66 27.63
C ASN A 350 7.23 -33.96 28.05
N ILE A 351 7.55 -33.89 29.35
CA ILE A 351 8.72 -33.16 29.86
C ILE A 351 10.04 -33.60 29.22
N VAL A 352 10.21 -34.90 28.96
CA VAL A 352 11.44 -35.42 28.34
C VAL A 352 11.51 -35.12 26.84
N SER A 353 10.36 -35.02 26.15
CA SER A 353 10.31 -34.70 24.72
C SER A 353 10.47 -33.22 24.40
N ILE A 354 10.33 -32.34 25.38
CA ILE A 354 10.46 -30.88 25.21
C ILE A 354 11.93 -30.42 25.16
N PHE A 355 12.86 -31.22 25.69
CA PHE A 355 14.28 -30.88 25.83
C PHE A 355 15.21 -31.90 25.15
N LYS A 356 14.80 -32.49 24.02
CA LYS A 356 15.44 -33.66 23.40
C LYS A 356 15.84 -33.40 21.95
#